data_AF-A0A2V7CCZ2-F1
#
_entry.id   AF-A0A2V7CCZ2-F1
#
_cell.length_a   1.000
_cell.length_b   1.000
_cell.length_c   1.000
_cell.angle_alpha   90.00
_cell.angle_beta   90.00
_cell.angle_gamma   90.00
#
_symmetry.space_group_name_H-M   'P 1'
#
loop_
_entity.id
_entity.type
_entity.pdbx_description
1 polymer ?
#
loop_
_entity_poly.entity_id
_entity_poly.type
_entity_poly.pdbx_seq_one_letter_code
_entity_poly.pdbx_strand_id
1 'polypeptide(L)' 'MAMTLEELRDRMKAARVEIAENRLELVRRLLTDALRPIHAMDSRTVRTLEPAVTFEAGRPRGDHGQ' A
#
# COMPACT_ATOMS: atom_id res chain seq x y z
N MET A 1 3.96 -15.20 7.27
CA MET A 1 5.32 -15.41 6.73
C MET A 1 6.10 -14.11 6.93
N ALA A 2 7.37 -14.17 7.33
CA ALA A 2 8.17 -12.97 7.59
C ALA A 2 8.70 -12.37 6.27
N MET A 3 8.67 -11.04 6.16
CA MET A 3 9.12 -10.30 4.98
C MET A 3 10.65 -10.43 4.80
N THR A 4 11.13 -10.65 3.57
CA THR A 4 12.58 -10.69 3.26
C THR A 4 13.12 -9.31 2.91
N LEU A 5 14.45 -9.13 2.94
CA LEU A 5 15.09 -7.89 2.53
C LEU A 5 14.97 -7.64 1.02
N GLU A 6 14.96 -8.70 0.21
CA GLU A 6 14.75 -8.61 -1.24
C GLU A 6 13.34 -8.10 -1.54
N GLU A 7 12.33 -8.63 -0.85
CA GLU A 7 10.95 -8.16 -0.97
C GLU A 7 10.79 -6.70 -0.51
N LEU A 8 11.54 -6.28 0.51
CA LEU A 8 11.58 -4.87 0.94
C LEU A 8 12.14 -3.97 -0.16
N ARG A 9 13.25 -4.35 -0.80
CA ARG A 9 13.87 -3.57 -1.87
C ARG A 9 12.96 -3.45 -3.09
N ASP A 10 12.27 -4.52 -3.45
CA ASP A 10 11.30 -4.49 -4.55
C ASP A 10 10.13 -3.53 -4.27
N ARG A 11 9.57 -3.58 -3.05
CA ARG A 11 8.51 -2.65 -2.62
C ARG A 11 8.98 -1.20 -2.56
N MET A 12 10.22 -0.95 -2.11
CA MET A 12 10.81 0.39 -2.15
C MET A 12 10.87 0.94 -3.58
N LYS A 13 11.27 0.09 -4.54
CA LYS A 13 11.32 0.45 -5.96
C LYS A 13 9.91 0.71 -6.52
N ALA A 14 8.93 -0.12 -6.18
CA ALA A 14 7.55 0.04 -6.61
C ALA A 14 6.91 1.32 -6.04
N ALA A 15 7.19 1.65 -4.78
CA ALA A 15 6.69 2.85 -4.12
C ALA A 15 7.51 4.11 -4.42
N ARG A 16 8.66 3.97 -5.12
CA ARG A 16 9.63 5.05 -5.37
C ARG A 16 10.09 5.76 -4.08
N VAL A 17 10.36 4.97 -3.04
CA VAL A 17 10.82 5.47 -1.74
C VAL A 17 12.28 5.10 -1.53
N GLU A 18 13.09 6.09 -1.20
CA GLU A 18 14.49 5.88 -0.80
C GLU A 18 14.58 5.70 0.71
N ILE A 19 15.11 4.56 1.14
CA ILE A 19 15.34 4.24 2.55
C ILE A 19 16.83 3.99 2.72
N ALA A 20 17.43 4.72 3.66
CA ALA A 20 18.84 4.55 4.00
C ALA A 20 19.14 3.11 4.45
N GLU A 21 20.24 2.53 3.99
CA GLU A 21 20.56 1.11 4.19
C GLU A 21 20.65 0.72 5.68
N ASN A 22 21.16 1.63 6.51
CA ASN A 22 21.22 1.45 7.96
C ASN A 22 19.85 1.33 8.65
N ARG A 23 18.75 1.67 7.95
CA ARG A 23 17.38 1.58 8.45
C ARG A 23 16.60 0.40 7.85
N LEU A 24 17.15 -0.34 6.90
CA LEU A 24 16.43 -1.41 6.20
C LEU A 24 15.92 -2.51 7.15
N GLU A 25 16.75 -2.94 8.09
CA GLU A 25 16.36 -3.97 9.07
C GLU A 25 15.26 -3.48 10.01
N LEU A 26 15.30 -2.20 10.41
CA LEU A 26 14.25 -1.57 11.21
C LEU A 26 12.92 -1.56 10.43
N VAL A 27 12.96 -1.11 9.18
CA VAL A 27 11.78 -1.02 8.31
C VAL A 27 11.22 -2.40 8.02
N ARG A 28 12.08 -3.40 7.76
CA ARG A 28 11.66 -4.79 7.58
C ARG A 28 10.90 -5.31 8.79
N ARG A 29 11.41 -5.07 10.00
CA ARG A 29 10.74 -5.48 11.24
C ARG A 29 9.42 -4.76 11.45
N LEU A 30 9.39 -3.45 11.21
CA LEU A 30 8.18 -2.63 11.28
C LEU A 30 7.09 -3.16 10.34
N LEU A 31 7.42 -3.38 9.06
CA LEU A 31 6.47 -3.88 8.07
C LEU A 31 6.02 -5.31 8.39
N THR A 32 6.93 -6.17 8.85
CA THR A 32 6.56 -7.53 9.26
C THR A 32 5.55 -7.53 10.41
N ASP A 33 5.67 -6.59 11.35
CA ASP A 33 4.75 -6.47 12.47
C ASP A 33 3.42 -5.81 12.06
N ALA A 34 3.50 -4.71 11.32
CA ALA A 34 2.33 -3.96 10.85
C ALA A 34 1.46 -4.75 9.85
N LEU A 35 2.08 -5.59 9.01
CA LEU A 35 1.36 -6.43 8.05
C LEU A 35 0.86 -7.74 8.67
N ARG A 36 1.34 -8.14 9.86
CA ARG A 36 0.88 -9.35 10.55
C ARG A 36 -0.65 -9.45 10.66
N PRO A 37 -1.40 -8.42 11.11
CA PRO A 37 -2.87 -8.50 11.17
C PRO A 37 -3.52 -8.63 9.78
N ILE A 38 -2.98 -7.94 8.76
CA ILE A 38 -3.49 -8.00 7.39
C ILE A 38 -3.27 -9.40 6.80
N HIS A 39 -2.12 -10.02 7.06
CA HIS A 39 -1.84 -11.38 6.63
C HIS A 39 -2.66 -12.43 7.39
N ALA A 40 -3.06 -12.13 8.63
CA ALA A 40 -3.95 -12.99 9.42
C ALA A 40 -5.40 -12.92 8.90
N MET A 41 -5.79 -11.78 8.31
CA MET A 41 -7.01 -11.65 7.51
C MET A 41 -6.77 -12.30 6.15
N ASP A 42 -6.89 -13.63 6.09
CA ASP A 42 -6.70 -14.40 4.84
C ASP A 42 -7.61 -13.85 3.72
N SER A 43 -6.99 -13.22 2.72
CA SER A 43 -7.68 -12.59 1.58
C SER A 43 -8.39 -13.58 0.67
N ARG A 44 -8.20 -14.90 0.87
CA ARG A 44 -8.87 -15.95 0.08
C ARG A 44 -10.16 -16.44 0.73
N THR A 45 -10.42 -16.08 1.98
CA THR A 45 -11.68 -16.37 2.69
C THR A 45 -12.64 -15.18 2.71
N VAL A 46 -12.18 -13.98 2.39
CA VAL A 46 -13.04 -12.80 2.22
C VAL A 46 -13.76 -12.93 0.89
N ARG A 47 -15.06 -13.24 0.95
CA ARG A 47 -15.98 -13.24 -0.20
C ARG A 47 -15.73 -11.99 -1.02
N THR A 48 -15.39 -12.12 -2.30
CA THR A 48 -15.11 -11.00 -3.21
C THR A 48 -16.26 -10.01 -3.14
N LEU A 49 -16.07 -8.93 -2.39
CA LEU A 49 -16.93 -7.76 -2.45
C LEU A 49 -16.47 -6.97 -3.67
N GLU A 50 -17.42 -6.56 -4.51
CA GLU A 50 -17.11 -5.67 -5.62
C GLU A 50 -16.38 -4.44 -5.06
N PRO A 51 -15.21 -4.07 -5.61
CA PRO A 51 -14.46 -2.92 -5.11
C PRO A 51 -15.37 -1.70 -5.20
N ALA A 52 -15.57 -1.02 -4.07
CA ALA A 52 -16.33 0.22 -4.01
C ALA A 52 -15.50 1.35 -4.65
N VAL A 53 -15.39 1.33 -5.97
CA VAL A 53 -14.68 2.37 -6.72
C VAL A 53 -15.57 3.61 -6.77
N THR A 54 -15.32 4.57 -5.88
CA THR A 54 -15.90 5.90 -6.00
C THR A 54 -15.01 6.73 -6.92
N PHE A 55 -15.46 6.97 -8.15
CA PHE A 55 -14.81 7.90 -9.07
C PHE A 55 -15.21 9.33 -8.68
N GLU A 56 -14.30 10.10 -8.09
CA GLU A 56 -14.45 11.55 -8.02
C GLU A 56 -14.12 12.14 -9.40
N ALA A 57 -15.14 12.28 -10.25
CA ALA A 57 -15.03 13.09 -11.45
C ALA A 57 -14.87 14.55 -11.01
N GLY A 58 -13.67 15.09 -11.19
CA GLY A 58 -13.35 16.47 -10.85
C GLY A 58 -14.47 17.41 -11.30
N ARG A 59 -15.03 18.15 -10.33
CA ARG A 59 -16.08 19.15 -10.48
C ARG A 59 -15.89 19.93 -11.79
N PRO A 60 -16.86 19.98 -12.73
CA PRO A 60 -16.78 20.96 -13.80
C PRO A 60 -16.74 22.34 -13.14
N ARG A 61 -15.64 23.07 -13.34
CA ARG A 61 -15.63 24.51 -13.03
C ARG A 61 -16.74 25.10 -13.87
N GLY A 62 -17.84 25.48 -13.21
CA GLY A 62 -18.83 26.33 -13.81
C GLY A 62 -18.14 27.63 -14.20
N ASP A 63 -17.94 27.82 -15.49
CA ASP A 63 -17.74 29.15 -16.04
C ASP A 63 -19.13 29.69 -16.34
N HIS A 64 -19.58 30.59 -15.47
CA HIS A 64 -20.78 31.39 -15.67
C HIS A 64 -20.34 32.85 -15.79
N GLY A 65 -20.60 33.44 -16.95
CA GLY A 65 -20.34 34.85 -17.28
C GLY A 65 -19.13 35.00 -18.21
N GLN A 66 -19.29 35.41 -19.47
CA GLN A 66 -20.19 36.45 -20.01
C GLN A 66 -20.67 36.16 -21.43
#